data_AF-A0A9X0CMZ9-F1
#
_entry.id   AF-A0A9X0CMZ9-F1
#
_cell.length_a   1.000
_cell.length_b   1.000
_cell.length_c   1.000
_cell.angle_alpha   90.00
_cell.angle_beta   90.00
_cell.angle_gamma   90.00
#
_symmetry.space_group_name_H-M   'P 1'
#
loop_
_entity.id
_entity.type
_entity.pdbx_description
1 polymer ?
#
loop_
_entity_poly.entity_id
_entity_poly.type
_entity_poly.pdbx_seq_one_letter_code
_entity_poly.pdbx_strand_id
1 'polypeptide(L)'
;MYDHFQMDLAVKLRRERKKMRRLVCTMMCGLFIVVVLVAVFMYQFLYPGSALRYWMCKQGSLVDSTSSFTYIPLGDTAQRCQTHGIEFTWDGLKQKLSHLDGVPPLNSTRVPGKHHYYLNVDRCAFGGATKLSAHVEGISNNEAVCGPIIFGVNHNCSSVYYYQDSPHAGWKQYQSVKYYKILHDTLKCKPKDAFN
;
A
#
# COMPACT_ATOMS: atom_id res chain seq x y z
N MET A 1 -51.90 47.71 -30.23
CA MET A 1 -52.13 46.28 -29.95
C MET A 1 -50.89 45.43 -30.25
N TYR A 2 -50.12 45.73 -31.30
CA TYR A 2 -48.90 45.00 -31.68
C TYR A 2 -47.73 45.12 -30.67
N ASP A 3 -47.57 46.29 -30.04
CA ASP A 3 -46.47 46.53 -29.07
C ASP A 3 -46.59 45.75 -27.77
N HIS A 4 -47.82 45.51 -27.31
CA HIS A 4 -48.07 44.73 -26.09
C HIS A 4 -47.68 43.25 -26.28
N PHE A 5 -47.92 42.70 -27.47
CA PHE A 5 -47.56 41.34 -27.82
C PHE A 5 -46.04 41.16 -27.92
N GLN A 6 -45.34 42.12 -28.54
CA GLN A 6 -43.88 42.17 -28.61
C GLN A 6 -43.23 42.23 -27.21
N MET A 7 -43.79 43.05 -26.31
CA MET A 7 -43.32 43.15 -24.92
C MET A 7 -43.51 41.85 -24.13
N ASP A 8 -44.68 41.21 -24.21
CA ASP A 8 -44.93 39.94 -23.52
C ASP A 8 -44.03 38.80 -24.02
N LEU A 9 -43.76 38.76 -25.32
CA LEU A 9 -42.82 37.81 -25.91
C LEU A 9 -41.40 38.03 -25.37
N ALA A 10 -40.96 39.30 -25.30
CA ALA A 10 -39.64 39.65 -24.77
C ALA A 10 -39.49 39.31 -23.27
N VAL A 11 -40.53 39.50 -22.47
CA VAL A 11 -40.54 39.15 -21.04
C VAL A 11 -40.48 37.63 -20.84
N LYS A 12 -41.26 36.85 -21.61
CA LYS A 12 -41.21 35.37 -21.58
C LYS A 12 -39.82 34.85 -21.98
N LEU A 13 -39.23 35.38 -23.05
CA LEU A 13 -37.89 35.00 -23.49
C LEU A 13 -36.82 35.34 -22.43
N ARG A 14 -36.91 36.49 -21.75
CA ARG A 14 -36.01 36.82 -20.62
C ARG A 14 -36.17 35.87 -19.44
N ARG A 15 -37.40 35.44 -19.13
CA ARG A 15 -37.69 34.50 -18.03
C ARG A 15 -37.13 33.12 -18.33
N GLU A 16 -37.32 32.61 -19.55
CA GLU A 16 -36.78 31.32 -19.98
C GLU A 16 -35.24 31.34 -20.07
N ARG A 17 -34.63 32.41 -20.58
CA ARG A 17 -33.16 32.58 -20.54
C ARG A 17 -32.61 32.59 -19.12
N LYS A 18 -33.30 33.24 -18.16
CA LYS A 18 -32.90 33.21 -16.74
C LYS A 18 -33.00 31.81 -16.12
N LYS A 19 -34.05 31.04 -16.44
CA LYS A 19 -34.19 29.64 -16.01
C LYS A 19 -33.11 28.76 -16.62
N MET A 20 -32.89 28.85 -17.92
CA MET A 20 -31.85 28.08 -18.62
C MET A 20 -30.46 28.43 -18.08
N ARG A 21 -30.16 29.72 -17.83
CA ARG A 21 -28.88 30.13 -17.23
C ARG A 21 -28.68 29.57 -15.83
N ARG A 22 -29.73 29.51 -15.00
CA ARG A 22 -29.68 28.87 -13.68
C ARG A 22 -29.40 27.38 -13.80
N LEU A 23 -30.12 26.67 -14.68
CA LEU A 23 -29.93 25.25 -14.94
C LEU A 23 -28.50 24.94 -15.41
N VAL A 24 -27.99 25.69 -16.39
CA VAL A 24 -26.61 25.57 -16.88
C VAL A 24 -25.61 25.85 -15.75
N CYS A 25 -25.83 26.88 -14.93
CA CYS A 25 -24.94 27.20 -13.81
C CYS A 25 -24.92 26.07 -12.76
N THR A 26 -26.08 25.54 -12.37
CA THR A 26 -26.14 24.38 -11.47
C THR A 26 -25.52 23.13 -12.08
N MET A 27 -25.68 22.89 -13.38
CA MET A 27 -25.07 21.76 -14.08
C MET A 27 -23.54 21.90 -14.12
N MET A 28 -23.03 23.10 -14.39
CA MET A 28 -21.59 23.39 -14.38
C MET A 28 -20.99 23.26 -12.97
N CYS A 29 -21.68 23.76 -11.94
CA CYS A 29 -21.27 23.56 -10.55
C CYS A 29 -21.26 22.06 -10.18
N GLY A 30 -22.29 21.31 -10.58
CA GLY A 30 -22.35 19.87 -10.38
C GLY A 30 -21.20 19.14 -11.07
N LEU A 31 -20.93 19.46 -12.33
CA LEU A 31 -19.81 18.89 -13.09
C LEU A 31 -18.47 19.20 -12.43
N PHE A 32 -18.26 20.43 -11.98
CA PHE A 32 -17.04 20.83 -11.28
C PHE A 32 -16.84 20.00 -10.00
N ILE A 33 -17.88 19.83 -9.19
CA ILE A 33 -17.82 18.99 -7.98
C ILE A 33 -17.45 17.55 -8.35
N VAL A 34 -18.06 16.98 -9.39
CA VAL A 34 -17.74 15.62 -9.84
C VAL A 34 -16.27 15.50 -10.27
N VAL A 35 -15.75 16.46 -11.04
CA VAL A 35 -14.34 16.46 -11.46
C VAL A 35 -13.40 16.54 -10.25
N VAL A 36 -13.71 17.38 -9.26
CA VAL A 36 -12.92 17.47 -8.02
C VAL A 36 -12.95 16.15 -7.24
N LEU A 37 -14.12 15.52 -7.10
CA LEU A 37 -14.24 14.23 -6.42
C LEU A 37 -13.45 13.13 -7.14
N VAL A 38 -13.50 13.09 -8.47
CA VAL A 38 -12.70 12.15 -9.27
C VAL A 38 -11.22 12.43 -9.09
N ALA A 39 -10.78 13.69 -9.10
CA ALA A 39 -9.38 14.04 -8.88
C ALA A 39 -8.89 13.60 -7.49
N VAL A 40 -9.69 13.82 -6.44
CA VAL A 40 -9.39 13.37 -5.07
C VAL A 40 -9.34 11.85 -4.99
N PHE A 41 -10.29 11.14 -5.62
CA PHE A 41 -10.31 9.68 -5.65
C PHE A 41 -9.08 9.13 -6.38
N MET A 42 -8.76 9.67 -7.55
CA MET A 42 -7.57 9.31 -8.32
C MET A 42 -6.29 9.58 -7.53
N TYR A 43 -6.22 10.70 -6.82
CA TYR A 43 -5.11 11.00 -5.91
C TYR A 43 -5.00 9.94 -4.80
N GLN A 44 -6.09 9.62 -4.09
CA GLN A 44 -6.07 8.59 -3.05
C GLN A 44 -5.72 7.20 -3.61
N PHE A 45 -6.12 6.88 -4.84
CA PHE A 45 -5.81 5.58 -5.45
C PHE A 45 -4.34 5.49 -5.91
N LEU A 46 -3.81 6.54 -6.52
CA LEU A 46 -2.49 6.54 -7.15
C LEU A 46 -1.37 6.96 -6.19
N TYR A 47 -1.61 7.92 -5.30
CA TYR A 47 -0.57 8.50 -4.47
C TYR A 47 -0.01 7.48 -3.48
N PRO A 48 1.31 7.26 -3.45
CA PRO A 48 1.94 6.28 -2.56
C PRO A 48 1.71 6.65 -1.10
N GLY A 49 1.44 5.65 -0.25
CA GLY A 49 1.23 5.85 1.18
C GLY A 49 -0.14 6.45 1.57
N SER A 50 -1.06 6.60 0.62
CA SER A 50 -2.42 7.07 0.90
C SER A 50 -3.21 6.09 1.79
N ALA A 51 -4.22 6.61 2.51
CA ALA A 51 -5.08 5.78 3.34
C ALA A 51 -5.82 4.69 2.55
N LEU A 52 -6.24 5.00 1.32
CA LEU A 52 -6.90 4.04 0.44
C LEU A 52 -5.95 2.91 0.03
N ARG A 53 -4.68 3.20 -0.29
CA ARG A 53 -3.68 2.17 -0.60
C ARG A 53 -3.38 1.29 0.60
N TYR A 54 -3.23 1.86 1.79
CA TYR A 54 -3.10 1.09 3.02
C TYR A 54 -4.29 0.16 3.27
N TRP A 55 -5.51 0.64 3.03
CA TRP A 55 -6.73 -0.16 3.15
C TRP A 55 -6.75 -1.32 2.15
N MET A 56 -6.45 -1.07 0.87
CA MET A 56 -6.33 -2.11 -0.15
C MET A 56 -5.25 -3.16 0.21
N CYS A 57 -4.12 -2.71 0.75
CA CYS A 57 -3.04 -3.58 1.22
C CYS A 57 -3.46 -4.47 2.41
N LYS A 58 -4.36 -4.00 3.28
CA LYS A 58 -4.91 -4.78 4.39
C LYS A 58 -6.02 -5.75 3.99
N GLN A 59 -6.70 -5.52 2.88
CA GLN A 59 -7.80 -6.38 2.45
C GLN A 59 -7.37 -7.85 2.29
N GLY A 60 -8.10 -8.76 2.93
CA GLY A 60 -7.82 -10.20 2.95
C GLY A 60 -6.82 -10.66 4.01
N SER A 61 -6.30 -9.75 4.85
CA SER A 61 -5.39 -10.12 5.93
C SER A 61 -6.11 -10.89 7.04
N LEU A 62 -5.34 -11.64 7.81
CA LEU A 62 -5.83 -12.27 9.04
C LEU A 62 -6.03 -11.19 10.12
N VAL A 63 -7.16 -11.26 10.84
CA VAL A 63 -7.54 -10.26 11.85
C VAL A 63 -6.56 -10.31 13.03
N ASP A 64 -6.19 -9.14 13.56
CA ASP A 64 -5.30 -8.93 14.71
C ASP A 64 -3.89 -9.53 14.62
N SER A 65 -3.48 -9.89 13.40
CA SER A 65 -2.22 -10.57 13.16
C SER A 65 -1.17 -9.65 12.54
N THR A 66 -0.11 -9.37 13.30
CA THR A 66 0.88 -8.36 12.93
C THR A 66 2.28 -8.79 13.31
N SER A 67 3.27 -8.36 12.53
CA SER A 67 4.67 -8.53 12.85
C SER A 67 5.46 -7.29 12.48
N SER A 68 6.34 -6.83 13.36
CA SER A 68 7.26 -5.73 13.10
C SER A 68 8.67 -6.09 13.54
N PHE A 69 9.68 -5.69 12.78
CA PHE A 69 11.07 -5.90 13.15
C PHE A 69 11.97 -4.83 12.57
N THR A 70 13.13 -4.62 13.20
CA THR A 70 14.20 -3.77 12.68
C THR A 70 15.38 -4.63 12.24
N TYR A 71 15.94 -4.32 11.07
CA TYR A 71 17.09 -5.04 10.53
C TYR A 71 18.11 -4.06 9.92
N ILE A 72 19.35 -4.53 9.76
CA ILE A 72 20.40 -3.82 9.02
C ILE A 72 20.50 -4.44 7.62
N PRO A 73 20.36 -3.65 6.54
CA PRO A 73 20.49 -4.16 5.17
C PRO A 73 21.94 -4.51 4.83
N LEU A 74 22.13 -5.48 3.94
CA LEU A 74 23.47 -6.00 3.60
C LEU A 74 24.37 -4.98 2.88
N GLY A 75 23.80 -3.95 2.25
CA GLY A 75 24.55 -2.95 1.47
C GLY A 75 24.81 -1.63 2.19
N ASP A 76 24.18 -1.40 3.35
CA ASP A 76 24.36 -0.19 4.15
C ASP A 76 24.28 -0.56 5.63
N THR A 77 25.43 -0.63 6.27
CA THR A 77 25.54 -1.00 7.68
C THR A 77 25.20 0.14 8.64
N ALA A 78 25.12 1.38 8.15
CA ALA A 78 24.72 2.54 8.95
C ALA A 78 23.20 2.68 9.05
N GLN A 79 22.47 2.18 8.03
CA GLN A 79 21.02 2.25 8.01
C GLN A 79 20.37 1.18 8.91
N ARG A 80 19.39 1.60 9.71
CA ARG A 80 18.46 0.71 10.42
C ARG A 80 17.08 0.81 9.78
N CYS A 81 16.55 -0.33 9.37
CA CYS A 81 15.33 -0.42 8.60
C CYS A 81 14.23 -1.10 9.42
N GLN A 82 13.12 -0.40 9.65
CA GLN A 82 11.94 -0.97 10.29
C GLN A 82 10.96 -1.48 9.23
N THR A 83 10.35 -2.64 9.49
CA THR A 83 9.37 -3.26 8.60
C THR A 83 8.10 -3.58 9.39
N HIS A 84 6.94 -3.23 8.84
CA HIS A 84 5.63 -3.57 9.40
C HIS A 84 4.89 -4.54 8.50
N GLY A 85 4.50 -5.67 9.06
CA GLY A 85 3.80 -6.73 8.38
C GLY A 85 2.45 -7.05 8.99
N ILE A 86 1.54 -7.47 8.13
CA ILE A 86 0.23 -8.04 8.48
C ILE A 86 0.18 -9.47 7.95
N GLU A 87 -0.41 -10.38 8.71
CA GLU A 87 -0.38 -11.80 8.36
C GLU A 87 -1.40 -12.13 7.26
N PHE A 88 -1.02 -13.08 6.42
CA PHE A 88 -1.87 -13.67 5.40
C PHE A 88 -1.60 -15.18 5.32
N THR A 89 -2.57 -15.92 4.82
CA THR A 89 -2.32 -17.29 4.35
C THR A 89 -1.44 -17.24 3.10
N TRP A 90 -0.64 -18.28 2.86
CA TRP A 90 0.22 -18.33 1.67
C TRP A 90 -0.58 -18.25 0.37
N ASP A 91 -1.74 -18.92 0.31
CA ASP A 91 -2.61 -18.86 -0.87
C ASP A 91 -3.24 -17.48 -1.04
N GLY A 92 -3.60 -16.81 0.06
CA GLY A 92 -4.07 -15.42 0.04
C GLY A 92 -3.00 -14.45 -0.49
N LEU A 93 -1.73 -14.65 -0.14
CA LEU A 93 -0.62 -13.86 -0.69
C LEU A 93 -0.43 -14.10 -2.18
N LYS A 94 -0.45 -15.34 -2.66
CA LYS A 94 -0.32 -15.66 -4.09
C LYS A 94 -1.45 -15.06 -4.92
N GLN A 95 -2.69 -15.13 -4.42
CA GLN A 95 -3.83 -14.51 -5.11
C GLN A 95 -3.70 -12.99 -5.17
N LYS A 96 -3.11 -12.37 -4.13
CA LYS A 96 -2.94 -10.93 -4.03
C LYS A 96 -1.75 -10.40 -4.83
N LEU A 97 -0.67 -11.18 -4.93
CA LEU A 97 0.59 -10.79 -5.54
C LEU A 97 0.91 -11.78 -6.66
N SER A 98 0.55 -11.42 -7.89
CA SER A 98 0.89 -12.21 -9.10
C SER A 98 2.39 -12.45 -9.26
N HIS A 99 3.24 -11.58 -8.70
CA HIS A 99 4.69 -11.71 -8.76
C HIS A 99 5.24 -12.86 -7.88
N LEU A 100 4.40 -13.54 -7.10
CA LEU A 100 4.80 -14.72 -6.33
C LEU A 100 4.71 -16.02 -7.14
N ASP A 101 4.28 -15.96 -8.41
CA ASP A 101 4.26 -17.11 -9.31
C ASP A 101 5.69 -17.63 -9.53
N GLY A 102 6.02 -18.72 -8.83
CA GLY A 102 7.36 -19.34 -8.84
C GLY A 102 8.13 -19.23 -7.52
N VAL A 103 7.64 -18.47 -6.53
CA VAL A 103 8.19 -18.47 -5.18
C VAL A 103 7.63 -19.68 -4.42
N PRO A 104 8.45 -20.62 -3.92
CA PRO A 104 7.96 -21.71 -3.09
C PRO A 104 7.60 -21.20 -1.69
N PRO A 105 6.56 -21.73 -1.03
CA PRO A 105 6.30 -21.42 0.37
C PRO A 105 7.49 -21.81 1.25
N LEU A 106 7.71 -21.07 2.33
CA LEU A 106 8.79 -21.33 3.29
C LEU A 106 8.69 -22.76 3.86
N ASN A 107 7.47 -23.23 4.13
CA ASN A 107 7.19 -24.59 4.60
C ASN A 107 7.62 -25.69 3.62
N SER A 108 7.71 -25.43 2.32
CA SER A 108 8.17 -26.40 1.33
C SER A 108 9.68 -26.35 1.06
N THR A 109 10.41 -25.49 1.78
CA THR A 109 11.86 -25.36 1.64
C THR A 109 12.59 -26.06 2.78
N ARG A 110 13.94 -26.06 2.74
CA ARG A 110 14.81 -26.68 3.76
C ARG A 110 14.71 -26.01 5.15
N VAL A 111 13.79 -25.08 5.38
CA VAL A 111 13.60 -24.41 6.67
C VAL A 111 12.58 -25.20 7.50
N PRO A 112 13.01 -25.96 8.51
CA PRO A 112 12.11 -26.81 9.29
C PRO A 112 11.14 -25.97 10.13
N GLY A 113 9.95 -26.52 10.37
CA GLY A 113 8.94 -25.96 11.26
C GLY A 113 7.77 -25.27 10.54
N LYS A 114 6.77 -24.88 11.34
CA LYS A 114 5.63 -24.09 10.88
C LYS A 114 6.00 -22.61 10.84
N HIS A 115 5.55 -21.90 9.80
CA HIS A 115 5.85 -20.49 9.56
C HIS A 115 4.60 -19.68 9.23
N HIS A 116 4.61 -18.41 9.64
CA HIS A 116 3.62 -17.39 9.35
C HIS A 116 4.13 -16.47 8.24
N TYR A 117 3.24 -16.05 7.34
CA TYR A 117 3.61 -15.19 6.21
C TYR A 117 3.01 -13.80 6.39
N TYR A 118 3.84 -12.79 6.18
CA TYR A 118 3.47 -11.40 6.37
C TYR A 118 3.70 -10.59 5.10
N LEU A 119 2.74 -9.72 4.78
CA LEU A 119 2.87 -8.69 3.75
C LEU A 119 3.41 -7.41 4.38
N ASN A 120 4.51 -6.88 3.87
CA ASN A 120 5.03 -5.57 4.26
C ASN A 120 4.06 -4.47 3.80
N VAL A 121 3.31 -3.90 4.74
CA VAL A 121 2.20 -2.99 4.44
C VAL A 121 2.73 -1.68 3.88
N ASP A 122 3.83 -1.18 4.43
CA ASP A 122 4.45 0.06 3.96
C ASP A 122 4.93 -0.14 2.52
N ARG A 123 5.56 -1.27 2.22
CA ARG A 123 6.05 -1.55 0.86
C ARG A 123 4.93 -1.79 -0.14
N CYS A 124 3.80 -2.34 0.31
CA CYS A 124 2.59 -2.44 -0.49
C CYS A 124 1.96 -1.05 -0.77
N ALA A 125 1.86 -0.20 0.25
CA ALA A 125 1.17 1.10 0.15
C ALA A 125 1.99 2.14 -0.64
N PHE A 126 3.32 2.17 -0.44
CA PHE A 126 4.20 3.10 -1.15
C PHE A 126 4.74 2.53 -2.48
N GLY A 127 4.82 1.20 -2.61
CA GLY A 127 5.49 0.52 -3.73
C GLY A 127 7.02 0.49 -3.56
N GLY A 128 7.69 -0.53 -4.11
CA GLY A 128 9.16 -0.60 -4.19
C GLY A 128 9.59 -1.34 -5.46
N ALA A 129 10.70 -1.04 -6.15
CA ALA A 129 11.93 -0.36 -5.74
C ALA A 129 12.61 0.41 -6.90
N THR A 130 13.36 1.48 -6.60
CA THR A 130 14.52 1.98 -7.39
C THR A 130 15.39 2.79 -6.44
N LYS A 131 16.66 2.47 -6.11
CA LYS A 131 17.88 2.72 -6.91
C LYS A 131 17.87 3.92 -7.89
N LEU A 132 16.88 4.81 -7.81
CA LEU A 132 16.81 6.09 -8.52
C LEU A 132 16.62 7.23 -7.51
N SER A 133 17.29 7.14 -6.37
CA SER A 133 17.65 8.33 -5.59
C SER A 133 18.70 9.13 -6.39
N ALA A 134 18.29 9.68 -7.53
CA ALA A 134 18.84 10.96 -7.96
C ALA A 134 18.21 11.98 -7.01
N HIS A 135 19.04 12.63 -6.21
CA HIS A 135 18.61 13.73 -5.36
C HIS A 135 17.95 14.80 -6.25
N VAL A 136 16.64 15.02 -6.09
CA VAL A 136 15.93 16.14 -6.73
C VAL A 136 15.71 17.18 -5.65
N GLU A 137 16.40 18.32 -5.77
CA GLU A 137 16.23 19.46 -4.86
C GLU A 137 14.74 19.84 -4.75
N GLY A 138 14.24 19.92 -3.50
CA GLY A 138 12.86 20.34 -3.21
C GLY A 138 11.83 19.20 -3.09
N ILE A 139 12.18 17.95 -3.39
CA ILE A 139 11.35 16.77 -3.09
C ILE A 139 12.07 15.99 -1.98
N SER A 140 11.51 15.96 -0.77
CA SER A 140 12.04 15.12 0.31
C SER A 140 12.19 13.69 -0.21
N ASN A 141 13.31 13.01 0.09
CA ASN A 141 13.43 11.58 -0.12
C ASN A 141 12.21 10.91 0.54
N ASN A 142 11.19 10.61 -0.26
CA ASN A 142 9.98 9.93 0.21
C ASN A 142 10.45 8.70 0.98
N GLU A 143 9.94 8.52 2.21
CA GLU A 143 10.37 7.51 3.17
C GLU A 143 10.91 6.27 2.46
N ALA A 144 12.21 6.02 2.58
CA ALA A 144 12.82 4.86 1.96
C ALA A 144 12.21 3.62 2.63
N VAL A 145 11.15 3.07 2.04
CA VAL A 145 10.44 1.93 2.62
C VAL A 145 11.33 0.71 2.51
N CYS A 146 11.88 0.33 3.65
CA CYS A 146 12.73 -0.84 3.75
C CYS A 146 11.95 -2.15 3.69
N GLY A 147 12.70 -3.24 3.65
CA GLY A 147 12.18 -4.59 3.77
C GLY A 147 11.81 -5.22 2.42
N PRO A 148 11.54 -6.52 2.43
CA PRO A 148 11.01 -7.23 1.28
C PRO A 148 9.50 -6.96 1.17
N ILE A 149 8.88 -7.27 0.03
CA ILE A 149 7.42 -7.16 -0.11
C ILE A 149 6.71 -8.19 0.78
N ILE A 150 7.27 -9.40 0.89
CA ILE A 150 6.80 -10.46 1.78
C ILE A 150 7.94 -10.97 2.65
N PHE A 151 7.61 -11.39 3.86
CA PHE A 151 8.55 -12.06 4.75
C PHE A 151 7.85 -13.17 5.53
N GLY A 152 8.62 -14.16 5.97
CA GLY A 152 8.17 -15.24 6.82
C GLY A 152 8.70 -15.07 8.24
N VAL A 153 7.93 -15.48 9.23
CA VAL A 153 8.39 -15.61 10.62
C VAL A 153 8.09 -17.02 11.11
N ASN A 154 9.01 -17.64 11.84
CA ASN A 154 8.74 -18.93 12.44
C ASN A 154 7.63 -18.84 13.50
N HIS A 155 6.99 -19.97 13.81
CA HIS A 155 5.92 -20.05 14.82
C HIS A 155 6.29 -19.47 16.20
N ASN A 156 7.57 -19.51 16.57
CA ASN A 156 8.06 -18.99 17.85
C ASN A 156 8.45 -17.50 17.80
N CYS A 157 8.15 -16.79 16.72
CA CYS A 157 8.43 -15.36 16.57
C CYS A 157 9.91 -14.98 16.89
N SER A 158 10.86 -15.85 16.54
CA SER A 158 12.30 -15.67 16.85
C SER A 158 13.19 -15.53 15.62
N SER A 159 12.69 -15.91 14.45
CA SER A 159 13.46 -15.91 13.21
C SER A 159 12.63 -15.35 12.07
N VAL A 160 13.18 -14.35 11.41
CA VAL A 160 12.57 -13.69 10.26
C VAL A 160 13.30 -14.09 8.99
N TYR A 161 12.53 -14.42 7.95
CA TYR A 161 13.01 -14.91 6.66
C TYR A 161 12.53 -13.99 5.54
N TYR A 162 13.39 -13.76 4.56
CA TYR A 162 13.05 -13.09 3.31
C TYR A 162 13.38 -14.00 2.13
N TYR A 163 12.64 -13.84 1.05
CA TYR A 163 12.94 -14.53 -0.20
C TYR A 163 13.93 -13.71 -1.02
N GLN A 164 14.92 -14.38 -1.59
CA GLN A 164 15.93 -13.77 -2.45
C GLN A 164 16.05 -14.57 -3.74
N ASP A 165 15.86 -13.92 -4.89
CA ASP A 165 15.97 -14.56 -6.22
C ASP A 165 17.42 -14.77 -6.66
N SER A 166 18.27 -13.77 -6.44
CA SER A 166 19.65 -13.72 -6.93
C SER A 166 20.60 -13.38 -5.79
N PRO A 167 21.80 -14.01 -5.68
CA PRO A 167 22.41 -14.92 -6.66
C PRO A 167 21.94 -16.38 -6.55
N HIS A 168 21.31 -16.77 -5.44
CA HIS A 168 20.73 -18.09 -5.25
C HIS A 168 19.30 -17.94 -4.75
N ALA A 169 18.37 -18.45 -5.55
CA ALA A 169 16.95 -18.45 -5.25
C ALA A 169 16.68 -19.21 -3.95
N GLY A 170 15.98 -18.58 -3.02
CA GLY A 170 15.55 -19.24 -1.79
C GLY A 170 15.26 -18.29 -0.65
N TRP A 171 14.64 -18.87 0.38
CA TRP A 171 14.41 -18.20 1.64
C TRP A 171 15.69 -18.12 2.46
N LYS A 172 15.98 -16.94 3.00
CA LYS A 172 17.14 -16.66 3.83
C LYS A 172 16.71 -15.98 5.12
N GLN A 173 17.39 -16.33 6.20
CA GLN A 173 17.18 -15.69 7.49
C GLN A 173 17.90 -14.34 7.55
N TYR A 174 17.25 -13.33 8.11
CA TYR A 174 17.88 -12.04 8.42
C TYR A 174 18.99 -12.22 9.47
N GLN A 175 20.24 -12.15 9.03
CA GLN A 175 21.41 -12.33 9.90
C GLN A 175 21.50 -11.23 10.97
N SER A 176 21.14 -9.99 10.64
CA SER A 176 21.18 -8.88 11.60
C SER A 176 20.18 -9.07 12.74
N VAL A 177 18.98 -9.58 12.45
CA VAL A 177 17.98 -9.93 13.48
C VAL A 177 18.45 -11.13 14.31
N LYS A 178 19.16 -12.09 13.71
CA LYS A 178 19.70 -13.26 14.40
C LYS A 178 20.86 -12.94 15.36
N TYR A 179 21.83 -12.14 14.92
CA TYR A 179 23.09 -11.95 15.65
C TYR A 179 23.07 -10.77 16.63
N TYR A 180 22.33 -9.71 16.32
CA TYR A 180 22.28 -8.53 17.19
C TYR A 180 21.06 -8.63 18.11
N LYS A 181 21.31 -8.93 19.39
CA LYS A 181 20.27 -9.03 20.43
C LYS A 181 19.35 -7.79 20.44
N ILE A 182 19.91 -6.59 20.31
CA ILE A 182 19.13 -5.35 20.28
C ILE A 182 18.10 -5.31 19.13
N LEU A 183 18.42 -5.90 17.97
CA LEU A 183 17.50 -5.97 16.83
C LEU A 183 16.53 -7.12 17.00
N HIS A 184 16.98 -8.26 17.55
CA HIS A 184 16.10 -9.35 17.93
C HIS A 184 15.00 -8.87 18.89
N ASP A 185 15.33 -8.05 19.88
CA ASP A 185 14.38 -7.53 20.87
C ASP A 185 13.35 -6.56 20.26
N THR A 186 13.59 -6.05 19.04
CA THR A 186 12.60 -5.27 18.27
C THR A 186 11.57 -6.12 17.53
N LEU A 187 11.83 -7.43 17.38
CA LEU A 187 10.90 -8.36 16.74
C LEU A 187 9.66 -8.51 17.62
N LYS A 188 8.55 -7.94 17.16
CA LYS A 188 7.23 -8.11 17.75
C LYS A 188 6.40 -8.89 16.75
N CYS A 189 5.79 -9.98 17.19
CA CYS A 189 5.00 -10.84 16.33
C CYS A 189 3.80 -11.36 17.11
N LYS A 190 2.63 -11.23 16.51
CA LYS A 190 1.32 -11.64 17.03
C LYS A 190 0.64 -12.42 15.92
N PRO A 191 0.90 -13.73 15.78
CA PRO A 191 0.22 -14.54 14.79
C PRO A 191 -1.23 -14.82 15.21
N LYS A 192 -2.12 -15.03 14.24
CA LYS A 192 -3.54 -15.35 14.52
C LYS A 192 -3.72 -16.69 15.23
N ASP A 193 -2.94 -17.69 14.84
CA ASP A 193 -3.02 -19.03 15.40
C ASP A 193 -1.69 -19.40 16.06
N ALA A 194 -1.71 -19.68 17.37
CA ALA A 194 -0.75 -20.63 17.93
C ALA A 194 -1.10 -21.96 17.27
N PHE A 195 -0.25 -22.46 16.39
CA PHE A 195 -0.54 -23.69 15.66
C PHE A 195 -0.88 -24.84 16.62
N ASN A 196 -2.17 -25.10 16.82
CA ASN A 196 -2.64 -26.31 17.48
C ASN A 196 -2.22 -27.54 16.66
#